data_AF-A0A9D1NIX1-F1
#
_entry.id   AF-A0A9D1NIX1-F1
#
_cell.length_a   1.000
_cell.length_b   1.000
_cell.length_c   1.000
_cell.angle_alpha   90.00
_cell.angle_beta   90.00
_cell.angle_gamma   90.00
#
_symmetry.space_group_name_H-M   'P 1'
#
loop_
_entity.id
_entity.type
_entity.pdbx_description
1 polymer ?
#
loop_
_entity_poly.entity_id
_entity_poly.type
_entity_poly.pdbx_seq_one_letter_code
_entity_poly.pdbx_strand_id
1 'polypeptide(L)'
;MSFPKTAFLLGAGLGTRLRPLTDRCPKPLLPLGGKPILCRAMDALLACGAERFIVNTHHAAGVYAEKFPTGTYRGAPVAFVHEPVLLDTGGGLKNIEPLLSPDDENLLLFNGDVFAALDLKKLAAEHARSRALATLLLRTDARGNVEFDDAAGTVLD
;
A
#
# COMPACT_ATOMS: atom_id res chain seq x y z
N MET A 1 -5.87 -19.84 -6.58
CA MET A 1 -4.69 -19.13 -6.05
C MET A 1 -5.09 -18.39 -4.78
N SER A 2 -4.20 -18.34 -3.79
CA SER A 2 -4.40 -17.58 -2.54
C SER A 2 -4.17 -16.09 -2.77
N PHE A 3 -4.72 -15.25 -1.90
CA PHE A 3 -4.45 -13.81 -1.88
C PHE A 3 -2.94 -13.55 -1.61
N PRO A 4 -2.34 -12.45 -2.13
CA PRO A 4 -0.96 -12.10 -1.82
C PRO A 4 -0.70 -12.04 -0.32
N LYS A 5 0.30 -12.78 0.16
CA LYS A 5 0.66 -12.84 1.59
C LYS A 5 1.31 -11.55 2.06
N THR A 6 2.12 -10.92 1.21
CA THR A 6 2.83 -9.69 1.52
C THR A 6 2.14 -8.50 0.86
N ALA A 7 1.90 -7.46 1.66
CA ALA A 7 1.43 -6.17 1.17
C ALA A 7 2.46 -5.07 1.45
N PHE A 8 2.82 -4.33 0.41
CA PHE A 8 3.65 -3.14 0.51
C PHE A 8 2.76 -1.89 0.52
N LEU A 9 2.82 -1.14 1.62
CA LEU A 9 2.01 0.05 1.87
C LEU A 9 2.87 1.30 1.71
N LEU A 10 2.49 2.18 0.78
CA LEU A 10 3.19 3.43 0.56
C LEU A 10 2.89 4.42 1.69
N GLY A 11 3.91 4.76 2.48
CA GLY A 11 3.81 5.65 3.63
C GLY A 11 4.84 6.78 3.69
N ALA A 12 5.72 6.90 2.69
CA ALA A 12 6.81 7.88 2.67
C ALA A 12 6.41 9.31 2.19
N GLY A 13 5.16 9.58 1.83
CA GLY A 13 4.76 10.88 1.28
C GLY A 13 4.82 12.06 2.28
N LEU A 14 5.17 13.26 1.78
CA LEU A 14 5.23 14.50 2.57
C LEU A 14 3.87 15.02 3.07
N GLY A 15 2.76 14.64 2.43
CA GLY A 15 1.41 15.03 2.84
C GLY A 15 1.13 16.54 2.78
N THR A 16 1.91 17.33 2.05
CA THR A 16 1.94 18.81 2.08
C THR A 16 0.56 19.50 1.96
N ARG A 17 -0.36 18.91 1.21
CA ARG A 17 -1.73 19.42 1.00
C ARG A 17 -2.60 19.40 2.27
N LEU A 18 -2.22 18.63 3.29
CA LEU A 18 -2.95 18.50 4.55
C LEU A 18 -2.24 19.20 5.72
N ARG A 19 -1.27 20.06 5.45
CA ARG A 19 -0.67 20.89 6.51
C ARG A 19 -1.74 21.79 7.14
N PRO A 20 -1.67 22.05 8.46
CA PRO A 20 -0.59 21.67 9.38
C PRO A 20 -0.71 20.26 9.97
N LEU A 21 -1.75 19.49 9.66
CA LEU A 21 -1.98 18.17 10.26
C LEU A 21 -0.81 17.22 10.03
N THR A 22 -0.16 17.35 8.87
CA THR A 22 0.96 16.49 8.50
C THR A 22 2.31 16.99 8.97
N ASP A 23 2.43 18.14 9.63
CA ASP A 23 3.76 18.68 10.01
C ASP A 23 4.50 17.75 10.98
N ARG A 24 3.75 17.07 11.86
CA ARG A 24 4.28 16.16 12.89
C ARG A 24 3.71 14.75 12.81
N CYS A 25 2.91 14.44 11.80
CA CYS A 25 2.26 13.14 11.64
C CYS A 25 2.24 12.75 10.15
N PRO A 26 2.75 11.57 9.77
CA PRO A 26 2.62 11.07 8.40
C PRO A 26 1.14 10.99 8.00
N LYS A 27 0.81 11.38 6.77
CA LYS A 27 -0.58 11.32 6.27
C LYS A 27 -1.26 9.95 6.50
N PRO A 28 -0.61 8.79 6.25
CA PRO A 28 -1.21 7.48 6.53
C PRO A 28 -1.60 7.25 8.00
N LEU A 29 -0.93 7.94 8.94
CA LEU A 29 -1.21 7.81 10.38
C LEU A 29 -2.24 8.81 10.89
N LEU A 30 -2.70 9.75 10.06
CA LEU A 30 -3.79 10.66 10.43
C LEU A 30 -5.07 9.86 10.73
N PRO A 31 -5.79 10.20 11.82
CA PRO A 31 -7.02 9.52 12.17
C PRO A 31 -8.16 9.95 11.24
N LEU A 32 -8.91 8.97 10.74
CA LEU A 32 -10.21 9.19 10.12
C LEU A 32 -11.24 8.36 10.87
N GLY A 33 -12.23 9.01 11.49
CA GLY A 33 -13.20 8.33 12.36
C GLY A 33 -12.53 7.56 13.50
N GLY A 34 -11.55 8.18 14.18
CA GLY A 34 -10.85 7.61 15.35
C GLY A 34 -9.77 6.56 15.07
N LYS A 35 -9.54 6.19 13.79
CA LYS A 35 -8.54 5.17 13.42
C LYS A 35 -7.61 5.67 12.31
N PRO A 36 -6.29 5.41 12.38
CA PRO A 36 -5.38 5.77 11.30
C PRO A 36 -5.80 5.17 9.96
N ILE A 37 -5.61 5.92 8.87
CA ILE A 37 -5.95 5.46 7.51
C ILE A 37 -5.19 4.16 7.18
N LEU A 38 -3.89 4.11 7.49
CA LEU A 38 -3.05 2.93 7.27
C LEU A 38 -3.60 1.67 7.96
N CYS A 39 -4.09 1.81 9.19
CA CYS A 39 -4.67 0.68 9.94
C CYS A 39 -5.95 0.16 9.29
N ARG A 40 -6.71 1.01 8.58
CA ARG A 40 -7.90 0.59 7.83
C ARG A 40 -7.52 -0.20 6.58
N ALA A 41 -6.47 0.23 5.88
CA ALA A 41 -5.90 -0.54 4.77
C ALA A 41 -5.41 -1.91 5.27
N MET A 42 -4.62 -1.96 6.34
CA MET A 42 -4.16 -3.22 6.93
C MET A 42 -5.31 -4.13 7.37
N ASP A 43 -6.37 -3.61 7.98
CA ASP A 43 -7.56 -4.42 8.31
C ASP A 43 -8.18 -5.08 7.08
N ALA A 44 -8.38 -4.31 6.00
CA ALA A 44 -8.97 -4.81 4.77
C ALA A 44 -8.09 -5.90 4.11
N LEU A 45 -6.77 -5.72 4.18
CA LEU A 45 -5.78 -6.66 3.67
C LEU A 45 -5.74 -7.96 4.49
N LEU A 46 -5.73 -7.86 5.82
CA LEU A 46 -5.84 -9.03 6.71
C LEU A 46 -7.13 -9.81 6.43
N ALA A 47 -8.26 -9.11 6.25
CA ALA A 47 -9.54 -9.74 5.95
C ALA A 47 -9.56 -10.46 4.58
N CYS A 48 -8.65 -10.10 3.68
CA CYS A 48 -8.48 -10.76 2.39
C CYS A 48 -7.48 -11.93 2.42
N GLY A 49 -6.62 -11.99 3.43
CA GLY A 49 -5.63 -13.05 3.61
C GLY A 49 -4.17 -12.60 3.52
N ALA A 50 -3.88 -11.29 3.59
CA ALA A 50 -2.50 -10.84 3.79
C ALA A 50 -1.99 -11.31 5.15
N GLU A 51 -0.71 -11.67 5.22
CA GLU A 51 -0.06 -12.24 6.40
C GLU A 51 0.98 -11.28 7.00
N ARG A 52 1.55 -10.36 6.19
CA ARG A 52 2.52 -9.37 6.65
C ARG A 52 2.51 -8.08 5.84
N PHE A 53 3.11 -7.05 6.42
CA PHE A 53 3.16 -5.71 5.85
C PHE A 53 4.60 -5.20 5.76
N ILE A 54 4.90 -4.48 4.68
CA ILE A 54 6.06 -3.63 4.56
C ILE A 54 5.55 -2.20 4.34
N VAL A 55 6.11 -1.23 5.04
CA VAL A 55 5.70 0.18 4.94
C VAL A 55 6.96 1.02 4.72
N ASN A 56 7.04 1.77 3.62
CA ASN A 56 8.12 2.75 3.49
C ASN A 56 7.79 4.03 4.28
N THR A 57 8.80 4.70 4.80
CA THR A 57 8.64 5.88 5.66
C THR A 57 9.69 6.92 5.32
N HIS A 58 9.35 8.21 5.41
CA HIS A 58 10.30 9.30 5.21
C HIS A 58 10.00 10.45 6.17
N HIS A 59 8.96 11.24 5.88
CA HIS A 59 8.52 12.33 6.73
C HIS A 59 7.95 11.81 8.06
N ALA A 60 8.40 12.39 9.17
CA ALA A 60 7.98 12.02 10.53
C ALA A 60 8.04 10.49 10.80
N ALA A 61 9.07 9.82 10.28
CA ALA A 61 9.20 8.35 10.33
C ALA A 61 9.10 7.77 11.75
N GLY A 62 9.60 8.49 12.77
CA GLY A 62 9.54 8.05 14.17
C GLY A 62 8.12 7.78 14.70
N VAL A 63 7.11 8.45 14.14
CA VAL A 63 5.70 8.26 14.55
C VAL A 63 5.20 6.86 14.21
N TYR A 64 5.75 6.21 13.18
CA TYR A 64 5.43 4.80 12.90
C TYR A 64 5.95 3.88 14.01
N ALA A 65 7.19 4.08 14.47
CA ALA A 65 7.75 3.29 15.56
C ALA A 65 6.96 3.47 16.87
N GLU A 66 6.52 4.70 17.17
CA GLU A 66 5.65 4.97 18.32
C GLU A 66 4.29 4.27 18.21
N LYS A 67 3.72 4.22 16.99
CA LYS A 67 2.40 3.62 16.75
C LYS A 67 2.45 2.08 16.72
N PHE A 68 3.57 1.50 16.30
CA PHE A 68 3.77 0.07 16.13
C PHE A 68 5.04 -0.38 16.89
N PRO A 69 5.08 -0.24 18.22
CA PRO A 69 6.30 -0.43 19.01
C PRO A 69 6.84 -1.87 18.96
N THR A 70 5.98 -2.84 18.68
CA THR A 70 6.33 -4.26 18.55
C THR A 70 6.63 -4.68 17.11
N GLY A 71 6.53 -3.76 16.14
CA GLY A 71 6.63 -4.11 14.71
C GLY A 71 5.54 -5.07 14.25
N THR A 72 4.36 -5.03 14.88
CA THR A 72 3.22 -5.89 14.53
C THR A 72 1.91 -5.12 14.53
N TYR A 73 0.95 -5.60 13.74
CA TYR A 73 -0.42 -5.11 13.73
C TYR A 73 -1.38 -6.30 13.71
N ARG A 74 -2.19 -6.45 14.77
CA ARG A 74 -3.11 -7.58 14.95
C ARG A 74 -2.44 -8.95 14.80
N GLY A 75 -1.20 -9.07 15.26
CA GLY A 75 -0.39 -10.29 15.17
C GLY A 75 0.40 -10.45 13.87
N ALA A 76 0.06 -9.71 12.81
CA ALA A 76 0.82 -9.71 11.57
C ALA A 76 2.10 -8.86 11.70
N PRO A 77 3.26 -9.31 11.20
CA PRO A 77 4.48 -8.51 11.17
C PRO A 77 4.34 -7.26 10.30
N VAL A 78 4.95 -6.16 10.74
CA VAL A 78 5.03 -4.89 10.02
C VAL A 78 6.50 -4.43 10.00
N ALA A 79 7.12 -4.46 8.83
CA ALA A 79 8.45 -3.91 8.62
C ALA A 79 8.34 -2.45 8.16
N PHE A 80 9.12 -1.55 8.78
CA PHE A 80 9.25 -0.17 8.34
C PHE A 80 10.59 0.03 7.63
N VAL A 81 10.55 0.50 6.39
CA VAL A 81 11.75 0.81 5.60
C VAL A 81 11.89 2.32 5.51
N HIS A 82 12.87 2.88 6.20
CA HIS A 82 13.11 4.32 6.15
C HIS A 82 13.86 4.70 4.86
N GLU A 83 13.31 5.69 4.17
CA GLU A 83 13.91 6.33 3.01
C GLU A 83 14.56 7.64 3.48
N PRO A 84 15.89 7.76 3.55
CA PRO A 84 16.56 9.02 3.94
C PRO A 84 16.31 10.14 2.93
N VAL A 85 16.11 9.76 1.66
CA VAL A 85 15.70 10.61 0.55
C VAL A 85 14.49 9.93 -0.08
N LEU A 86 13.47 10.70 -0.46
CA LEU A 86 12.29 10.16 -1.14
C LEU A 86 12.69 9.42 -2.43
N LEU A 87 12.28 8.15 -2.53
CA LEU A 87 12.61 7.29 -3.66
C LEU A 87 11.48 7.19 -4.70
N ASP A 88 10.40 7.96 -4.49
CA ASP A 88 9.12 7.81 -5.20
C ASP A 88 8.57 6.37 -5.12
N THR A 89 7.47 6.10 -5.82
CA THR A 89 6.80 4.80 -5.76
C THR A 89 7.70 3.67 -6.28
N GLY A 90 8.34 3.87 -7.44
CA GLY A 90 9.17 2.85 -8.08
C GLY A 90 10.45 2.55 -7.30
N GLY A 91 11.12 3.59 -6.80
CA GLY A 91 12.32 3.40 -5.98
C GLY A 91 11.98 2.81 -4.61
N GLY A 92 10.86 3.20 -3.99
CA GLY A 92 10.37 2.56 -2.77
C GLY A 92 10.09 1.08 -2.96
N LEU A 93 9.48 0.69 -4.07
CA LEU A 93 9.26 -0.72 -4.42
C LEU A 93 10.57 -1.49 -4.60
N LYS A 94 11.56 -0.91 -5.30
CA LYS A 94 12.88 -1.55 -5.44
C LYS A 94 13.60 -1.65 -4.09
N ASN A 95 13.46 -0.66 -3.22
CA ASN A 95 14.14 -0.60 -1.92
C ASN A 95 13.69 -1.71 -0.96
N ILE A 96 12.47 -2.24 -1.12
CA ILE A 96 11.98 -3.35 -0.28
C ILE A 96 12.37 -4.73 -0.78
N GLU A 97 13.01 -4.85 -1.95
CA GLU A 97 13.43 -6.12 -2.55
C GLU A 97 14.18 -7.05 -1.57
N PRO A 98 15.11 -6.58 -0.71
CA PRO A 98 15.81 -7.45 0.24
C PRO A 98 14.90 -8.07 1.32
N LEU A 99 13.67 -7.56 1.48
CA LEU A 99 12.68 -8.09 2.42
C LEU A 99 11.72 -9.09 1.79
N LEU A 100 11.76 -9.29 0.47
CA LEU A 100 10.91 -10.23 -0.25
C LEU A 100 11.55 -11.63 -0.26
N SER A 101 10.72 -12.67 -0.23
CA SER A 101 11.18 -14.06 -0.34
C SER A 101 10.67 -14.73 -1.62
N PRO A 102 11.21 -15.91 -2.00
CA PRO A 102 10.63 -16.70 -3.09
C PRO A 102 9.16 -17.09 -2.89
N ASP A 103 8.66 -17.08 -1.65
CA ASP A 103 7.24 -17.34 -1.34
C ASP A 103 6.33 -16.12 -1.63
N ASP A 104 6.93 -14.94 -1.85
CA ASP A 104 6.24 -13.71 -2.24
C ASP A 104 6.02 -13.66 -3.77
N GLU A 105 5.44 -14.72 -4.34
CA GLU A 105 5.18 -14.82 -5.80
C GLU A 105 4.38 -13.63 -6.35
N ASN A 106 3.48 -13.07 -5.54
CA ASN A 106 2.73 -11.87 -5.84
C ASN A 106 2.84 -10.90 -4.67
N LEU A 107 3.07 -9.63 -4.98
CA LEU A 107 3.11 -8.53 -4.01
C LEU A 107 1.90 -7.62 -4.24
N LEU A 108 1.18 -7.30 -3.17
CA LEU A 108 0.14 -6.27 -3.24
C LEU A 108 0.72 -4.90 -2.89
N LEU A 109 0.82 -4.00 -3.86
CA LEU A 109 1.13 -2.59 -3.64
C LEU A 109 -0.13 -1.81 -3.31
N PHE A 110 -0.11 -1.02 -2.23
CA PHE A 110 -1.27 -0.27 -1.77
C PHE A 110 -0.87 1.13 -1.27
N ASN A 111 -1.59 2.17 -1.69
CA ASN A 111 -1.39 3.53 -1.18
C ASN A 111 -1.85 3.63 0.28
N GLY A 112 -0.95 3.89 1.22
CA GLY A 112 -1.25 3.88 2.66
C GLY A 112 -2.21 4.98 3.14
N ASP A 113 -2.56 5.92 2.27
CA ASP A 113 -3.47 7.03 2.52
C ASP A 113 -4.82 6.92 1.78
N VAL A 114 -5.10 5.78 1.13
CA VAL A 114 -6.37 5.51 0.47
C VAL A 114 -7.40 5.02 1.49
N PHE A 115 -8.57 5.67 1.49
CA PHE A 115 -9.75 5.23 2.21
C PHE A 115 -10.92 5.05 1.23
N ALA A 116 -11.17 3.80 0.84
CA ALA A 116 -12.23 3.43 -0.09
C ALA A 116 -12.66 1.98 0.15
N ALA A 117 -13.90 1.65 -0.23
CA ALA A 117 -14.35 0.27 -0.31
C ALA A 117 -13.84 -0.34 -1.62
N LEU A 118 -12.83 -1.21 -1.52
CA LEU A 118 -12.17 -1.83 -2.67
C LEU A 118 -12.40 -3.35 -2.62
N ASP A 119 -12.75 -3.95 -3.76
CA ASP A 119 -12.84 -5.41 -3.88
C ASP A 119 -11.46 -6.00 -4.18
N LEU A 120 -10.64 -6.10 -3.13
CA LEU A 120 -9.26 -6.59 -3.24
C LEU A 120 -9.20 -8.07 -3.64
N LYS A 121 -10.20 -8.86 -3.27
CA LYS A 121 -10.28 -10.28 -3.67
C LYS A 121 -10.49 -10.40 -5.18
N LYS A 122 -11.34 -9.56 -5.76
CA LYS A 122 -11.52 -9.50 -7.22
C LYS A 122 -10.24 -9.04 -7.91
N LEU A 123 -9.53 -8.04 -7.39
CA LEU A 123 -8.23 -7.62 -7.91
C LEU A 123 -7.22 -8.78 -7.95
N ALA A 124 -7.07 -9.50 -6.83
CA ALA A 124 -6.15 -10.63 -6.75
C ALA A 124 -6.55 -11.79 -7.68
N ALA A 125 -7.86 -12.07 -7.79
CA ALA A 125 -8.36 -13.09 -8.72
C ALA A 125 -8.09 -12.72 -10.19
N GLU A 126 -8.25 -11.45 -10.54
CA GLU A 126 -7.98 -10.96 -11.89
C GLU A 126 -6.49 -11.00 -12.23
N HIS A 127 -5.62 -10.64 -11.30
CA HIS A 127 -4.17 -10.77 -11.46
C HIS A 127 -3.77 -12.24 -11.71
N ALA A 128 -4.28 -13.15 -10.88
CA ALA A 128 -4.06 -14.58 -11.04
C ALA A 128 -4.56 -15.14 -12.39
N ARG A 129 -5.71 -14.64 -12.87
CA ARG A 129 -6.33 -15.07 -14.14
C ARG A 129 -5.56 -14.54 -15.35
N SER A 130 -5.24 -13.25 -15.35
CA SER A 130 -4.60 -12.55 -16.47
C SER A 130 -3.13 -12.93 -16.64
N ARG A 131 -2.44 -13.26 -15.54
CA ARG A 131 -0.97 -13.44 -15.51
C ARG A 131 -0.21 -12.23 -16.06
N ALA A 132 -0.83 -11.05 -15.99
CA ALA A 132 -0.19 -9.81 -16.37
C ALA A 132 0.97 -9.50 -15.42
N LEU A 133 1.98 -8.76 -15.90
CA LEU A 133 3.09 -8.30 -15.07
C LEU A 133 2.59 -7.48 -13.86
N ALA A 134 1.55 -6.68 -14.06
CA ALA A 134 0.88 -5.92 -13.03
C ALA A 134 -0.62 -5.82 -13.34
N THR A 135 -1.44 -5.71 -12.30
CA THR A 135 -2.88 -5.47 -12.43
C THR A 135 -3.25 -4.27 -11.56
N LEU A 136 -3.90 -3.28 -12.16
CA LEU A 136 -4.22 -2.01 -11.53
C LEU A 136 -5.72 -1.94 -11.22
N LEU A 137 -6.05 -1.47 -10.01
CA LEU A 137 -7.43 -1.15 -9.64
C LEU A 137 -7.71 0.32 -9.96
N LEU A 138 -8.52 0.55 -10.98
CA LEU A 138 -8.88 1.88 -11.45
C LEU A 138 -10.28 2.29 -11.00
N ARG A 139 -10.52 3.60 -11.00
CA ARG A 139 -11.83 4.20 -10.76
C ARG A 139 -12.38 4.73 -12.07
N THR A 140 -13.61 4.34 -12.41
CA THR A 140 -14.22 4.56 -13.73
C THR A 140 -14.61 6.01 -14.02
N ASP A 141 -14.75 6.87 -13.01
CA ASP A 141 -15.17 8.28 -13.13
C ASP A 141 -14.02 9.29 -12.93
N ALA A 142 -12.78 8.80 -12.76
CA ALA A 142 -11.62 9.66 -12.68
C ALA A 142 -11.30 10.19 -14.08
N ARG A 143 -11.12 11.52 -14.23
CA ARG A 143 -10.40 12.10 -15.37
C ARG A 143 -8.93 11.67 -15.22
N GLY A 144 -8.63 10.44 -15.65
CA GLY A 144 -7.36 9.77 -15.42
C GLY A 144 -6.31 10.07 -16.47
N ASN A 145 -5.06 9.78 -16.12
CA ASN A 145 -3.91 9.76 -17.03
C ASN A 145 -3.56 8.33 -17.43
N VAL A 146 -4.52 7.41 -17.38
CA VAL A 146 -4.32 6.00 -17.71
C VAL A 146 -5.17 5.73 -18.94
N GLU A 147 -4.53 5.42 -20.05
CA GLU A 147 -5.23 5.04 -21.26
C GLU A 147 -5.59 3.55 -21.15
N PHE A 148 -6.86 3.21 -21.42
CA PHE A 148 -7.39 1.87 -21.17
C PHE A 148 -8.14 1.36 -22.41
N ASP A 149 -7.80 0.14 -22.83
CA ASP A 149 -8.54 -0.58 -23.85
C ASP A 149 -9.68 -1.35 -23.20
N ASP A 150 -10.92 -0.85 -23.33
CA ASP A 150 -12.12 -1.48 -22.79
C ASP A 150 -12.39 -2.87 -23.37
N ALA A 151 -11.97 -3.13 -24.61
CA ALA A 151 -12.21 -4.41 -25.28
C ALA A 151 -11.20 -5.47 -24.82
N ALA A 152 -9.93 -5.08 -24.65
CA ALA A 152 -8.87 -5.98 -24.21
C ALA A 152 -8.76 -6.08 -22.67
N GLY A 153 -9.30 -5.10 -21.94
CA GLY A 153 -9.17 -5.00 -20.49
C GLY A 153 -7.74 -4.65 -20.03
N THR A 154 -6.98 -3.94 -20.86
CA THR A 154 -5.56 -3.66 -20.65
C THR A 154 -5.26 -2.17 -20.61
N VAL A 155 -4.25 -1.79 -19.83
CA VAL A 155 -3.69 -0.42 -19.82
C VAL A 155 -2.77 -0.24 -21.02
N LEU A 156 -2.91 0.87 -21.74
CA LEU A 156 -2.14 1.24 -22.92
C LEU A 156 -1.00 2.22 -22.61
N ASP A 157 -1.21 3.10 -21.62
CA ASP A 157 -0.25 4.07 -21.06
C ASP A 157 -0.53 4.28 -19.57
#